data_AF-A0A182P0T6-F1
#
_entry.id   AF-A0A182P0T6-F1
#
_cell.length_a   1.000
_cell.length_b   1.000
_cell.length_c   1.000
_cell.angle_alpha   90.00
_cell.angle_beta   90.00
_cell.angle_gamma   90.00
#
_symmetry.space_group_name_H-M   'P 1'
#
loop_
_entity.id
_entity.type
_entity.pdbx_description
1 polymer ?
#
loop_
_entity_poly.entity_id
_entity_poly.type
_entity_poly.pdbx_seq_one_letter_code
_entity_poly.pdbx_strand_id
1 'polypeptide(L)'
;SIKIPFPSKREAEIAYDVLRVDSEPKRSFIQKTIKLEENNLLLQLAGEQAKNVRVGVTSFCELLLLCCETLQQFDMPEHTPAPTPGRAIYGFVLFFLFKTLFFLYVLWAFVPTDWFDRLGLTYLPDKYFALFIPILALVAVTLFAFLIYPLLALSMMPDVDDRVTIADGSTIVRCEFRFPDGQCCQQRVDDPFESGWNAKRHCVKHSSRHAETQRTVRVANFCDCPYEGQCLLRKDPEYLPSLRSKDPIPAVSDLSLS
;
A
#
# COMPACT_ATOMS: atom_id res chain seq x y z
N SER A 1 13.51 -25.39 -27.18
CA SER A 1 12.70 -25.80 -26.03
C SER A 1 13.08 -24.94 -24.84
N ILE A 2 12.12 -24.52 -24.02
CA ILE A 2 12.33 -23.69 -22.83
C ILE A 2 11.96 -24.52 -21.61
N LYS A 3 12.80 -24.49 -20.56
CA LYS A 3 12.57 -25.15 -19.28
C LYS A 3 12.35 -24.09 -18.21
N ILE A 4 11.21 -24.15 -17.53
CA ILE A 4 10.78 -23.14 -16.56
C ILE A 4 10.65 -23.82 -15.20
N PRO A 5 11.55 -23.54 -14.24
CA PRO A 5 11.49 -24.13 -12.91
C PRO A 5 10.47 -23.40 -12.04
N PHE A 6 9.70 -24.16 -11.26
CA PHE A 6 8.79 -23.66 -10.23
C PHE A 6 9.27 -24.08 -8.82
N PRO A 7 8.95 -23.30 -7.77
CA PRO A 7 9.35 -23.57 -6.39
C PRO A 7 8.80 -24.89 -5.84
N SER A 8 7.54 -25.19 -6.15
CA SER A 8 6.83 -26.39 -5.69
C SER A 8 6.21 -27.16 -6.85
N LYS A 9 6.04 -28.48 -6.66
CA LYS A 9 5.33 -29.35 -7.61
C LYS A 9 3.90 -28.86 -7.86
N ARG A 10 3.25 -28.36 -6.81
CA ARG A 10 1.87 -27.88 -6.85
C ARG A 10 1.72 -26.64 -7.73
N GLU A 11 2.61 -25.67 -7.60
CA GLU A 11 2.61 -24.48 -8.46
C GLU A 11 2.87 -24.84 -9.93
N ALA A 12 3.80 -25.78 -10.18
CA ALA A 12 4.08 -26.27 -11.51
C ALA A 12 2.85 -26.94 -12.15
N GLU A 13 2.10 -27.72 -11.38
CA GLU A 13 0.87 -28.38 -11.81
C GLU A 13 -0.25 -27.37 -12.11
N ILE A 14 -0.45 -26.38 -11.24
CA ILE A 14 -1.43 -25.29 -11.46
C ILE A 14 -1.09 -24.49 -12.72
N ALA A 15 0.17 -24.08 -12.87
CA ALA A 15 0.61 -23.34 -14.04
C ALA A 15 0.44 -24.17 -15.33
N TYR A 16 0.73 -25.48 -15.27
CA TYR A 16 0.51 -26.39 -16.39
C TYR A 16 -0.97 -26.48 -16.80
N ASP A 17 -1.87 -26.66 -15.83
CA ASP A 17 -3.30 -26.79 -16.11
C ASP A 17 -3.90 -25.51 -16.69
N VAL A 18 -3.47 -24.34 -16.23
CA VAL A 18 -3.93 -23.05 -16.78
C VAL A 18 -3.37 -22.84 -18.20
N LEU A 19 -2.06 -23.02 -18.38
CA LEU A 19 -1.39 -22.70 -19.65
C LEU A 19 -1.65 -23.70 -20.78
N ARG A 20 -2.13 -24.91 -20.46
CA ARG A 20 -2.52 -25.94 -21.44
C ARG A 20 -3.87 -25.66 -22.08
N VAL A 21 -4.80 -25.05 -21.34
CA VAL A 21 -6.17 -24.79 -21.83
C VAL A 21 -6.17 -23.70 -22.91
N ASP A 22 -5.18 -22.81 -22.90
CA ASP A 22 -5.07 -21.74 -23.88
C ASP A 22 -4.47 -22.26 -25.20
N SER A 23 -5.38 -22.60 -26.12
CA SER A 23 -5.07 -23.00 -27.48
C SER A 23 -4.76 -21.79 -28.34
N GLU A 24 -3.57 -21.79 -28.95
CA GLU A 24 -3.13 -20.70 -29.83
C GLU A 24 -4.08 -20.55 -31.03
N PRO A 25 -4.44 -19.33 -31.45
CA PRO A 25 -5.41 -19.13 -32.51
C PRO A 25 -4.93 -19.79 -33.82
N LYS A 26 -5.84 -20.48 -34.54
CA LYS A 26 -5.55 -21.24 -35.78
C LYS A 26 -4.77 -20.48 -36.87
N ARG A 27 -4.66 -19.15 -36.78
CA ARG A 27 -3.89 -18.29 -37.70
C ARG A 27 -2.39 -18.18 -37.38
N SER A 28 -1.90 -18.79 -36.31
CA SER A 28 -0.51 -18.59 -35.86
C SER A 28 0.55 -19.39 -36.63
N PHE A 29 0.17 -20.48 -37.34
CA PHE A 29 1.10 -21.39 -38.03
C PHE A 29 2.22 -21.95 -37.12
N ILE A 30 1.92 -22.10 -35.82
CA ILE A 30 2.86 -22.58 -34.79
C ILE A 30 2.27 -23.79 -34.09
N GLN A 31 3.10 -24.79 -33.80
CA GLN A 31 2.79 -25.95 -32.97
C GLN A 31 3.41 -25.77 -31.59
N LYS A 32 2.56 -25.67 -30.55
CA LYS A 32 2.92 -25.53 -29.13
C LYS A 32 2.68 -26.85 -28.40
N THR A 33 3.68 -27.36 -27.69
CA THR A 33 3.59 -28.55 -26.83
C THR A 33 4.14 -28.21 -25.45
N ILE A 34 3.31 -28.37 -24.41
CA ILE A 34 3.71 -28.18 -23.01
C ILE A 34 3.75 -29.54 -22.32
N LYS A 35 4.81 -29.81 -21.57
CA LYS A 35 4.96 -31.00 -20.71
C LYS A 35 5.34 -30.58 -19.29
N LEU A 36 4.89 -31.37 -18.32
CA LEU A 36 5.23 -31.19 -16.90
C LEU A 36 6.22 -32.28 -16.48
N GLU A 37 7.37 -31.86 -15.95
CA GLU A 37 8.38 -32.74 -15.34
C GLU A 37 8.60 -32.32 -13.88
N GLU A 38 7.85 -32.95 -12.98
CA GLU A 38 7.87 -32.67 -11.53
C GLU A 38 7.66 -31.18 -11.22
N ASN A 39 8.74 -30.43 -11.00
CA ASN A 39 8.73 -29.00 -10.69
C ASN A 39 9.10 -28.12 -11.90
N ASN A 40 9.28 -28.70 -13.09
CA ASN A 40 9.70 -27.99 -14.29
C ASN A 40 8.64 -28.07 -15.38
N LEU A 41 8.30 -26.92 -15.96
CA LEU A 41 7.43 -26.83 -17.12
C LEU A 41 8.30 -26.77 -18.38
N LEU A 42 8.15 -27.76 -19.26
CA LEU A 42 8.85 -27.85 -20.54
C LEU A 42 7.96 -27.37 -21.68
N LEU A 43 8.45 -26.35 -22.37
CA LEU A 43 7.75 -25.72 -23.49
C LEU A 43 8.51 -25.99 -24.81
N GLN A 44 7.79 -26.54 -25.79
CA GLN A 44 8.27 -26.74 -27.15
C GLN A 44 7.36 -25.98 -28.13
N LEU A 45 7.88 -24.94 -28.78
CA LEU A 45 7.23 -24.26 -29.90
C LEU A 45 8.00 -24.54 -31.19
N ALA A 46 7.28 -24.89 -32.25
CA ALA A 46 7.81 -25.06 -33.61
C ALA A 46 6.94 -24.29 -34.60
N GLY A 47 7.53 -23.65 -35.61
CA GLY A 47 6.79 -22.93 -36.65
C GLY A 47 7.64 -22.77 -37.91
N GLU A 48 6.99 -22.59 -39.06
CA GLU A 48 7.66 -22.50 -40.36
C GLU A 48 8.48 -21.20 -40.53
N GLN A 49 8.08 -20.13 -39.86
CA GLN A 49 8.72 -18.82 -39.94
C GLN A 49 9.11 -18.30 -38.55
N ALA A 50 10.33 -17.76 -38.43
CA ALA A 50 10.87 -17.22 -37.17
C ALA A 50 10.03 -16.08 -36.59
N LYS A 51 9.38 -15.28 -37.43
CA LYS A 51 8.47 -14.19 -37.01
C LYS A 51 7.30 -14.73 -36.18
N ASN A 52 6.72 -15.85 -36.60
CA ASN A 52 5.58 -16.45 -35.93
C ASN A 52 6.03 -17.04 -34.59
N VAL A 53 7.12 -17.81 -34.59
CA VAL A 53 7.69 -18.37 -33.35
C VAL A 53 7.98 -17.27 -32.32
N ARG A 54 8.51 -16.12 -32.74
CA ARG A 54 8.74 -14.98 -31.84
C ARG A 54 7.45 -14.48 -31.21
N VAL A 55 6.38 -14.32 -31.98
CA VAL A 55 5.07 -13.85 -31.49
C VAL A 55 4.44 -14.87 -30.53
N GLY A 56 4.53 -16.16 -30.83
CA GLY A 56 4.02 -17.22 -29.96
C GLY A 56 4.77 -17.31 -28.63
N VAL A 57 6.10 -17.16 -28.65
CA VAL A 57 6.91 -17.12 -27.41
C VAL A 57 6.56 -15.90 -26.58
N THR A 58 6.42 -14.70 -27.18
CA THR A 58 6.07 -13.49 -26.43
C THR A 58 4.71 -13.61 -25.76
N SER A 59 3.70 -14.09 -26.50
CA SER A 59 2.36 -14.29 -25.95
C SER A 59 2.33 -15.34 -24.83
N PHE A 60 3.08 -16.44 -24.97
CA PHE A 60 3.21 -17.43 -23.91
C PHE A 60 3.87 -16.85 -22.65
N CYS A 61 4.95 -16.08 -22.81
CA CYS A 61 5.63 -15.46 -21.69
C CYS A 61 4.73 -14.45 -20.95
N GLU A 62 3.89 -13.69 -21.66
CA GLU A 62 2.91 -12.79 -21.03
C GLU A 62 1.89 -13.56 -20.19
N LEU A 63 1.34 -14.65 -20.72
CA LEU A 63 0.42 -15.52 -19.97
C LEU A 63 1.10 -16.19 -18.77
N LEU A 64 2.36 -16.59 -18.92
CA LEU A 64 3.13 -17.19 -17.84
C LEU A 64 3.45 -16.17 -16.75
N LEU A 65 3.81 -14.93 -17.12
CA LEU A 65 4.00 -13.84 -16.17
C LEU A 65 2.70 -13.56 -15.40
N LEU A 66 1.57 -13.49 -16.09
CA LEU A 66 0.27 -13.34 -15.44
C LEU A 66 -0.05 -14.51 -14.49
N CYS A 67 0.25 -15.74 -14.89
CA CYS A 67 0.10 -16.91 -14.01
C CYS A 67 1.01 -16.82 -12.79
N CYS A 68 2.27 -16.41 -12.94
CA CYS A 68 3.20 -16.24 -11.82
C CYS A 68 2.76 -15.10 -10.89
N GLU A 69 2.30 -13.97 -11.42
CA GLU A 69 1.78 -12.84 -10.64
C GLU A 69 0.50 -13.23 -9.88
N THR A 70 -0.42 -13.96 -10.52
CA THR A 70 -1.64 -14.45 -9.86
C THR A 70 -1.31 -15.50 -8.81
N LEU A 71 -0.38 -16.41 -9.08
CA LEU A 71 0.14 -17.31 -8.06
C LEU A 71 0.71 -16.50 -6.91
N GLN A 72 1.60 -15.53 -7.12
CA GLN A 72 2.17 -14.73 -6.04
C GLN A 72 1.13 -13.89 -5.27
N GLN A 73 0.09 -13.39 -5.95
CA GLN A 73 -0.97 -12.58 -5.34
C GLN A 73 -1.93 -13.43 -4.50
N PHE A 74 -2.19 -14.68 -4.92
CA PHE A 74 -3.13 -15.61 -4.27
C PHE A 74 -2.45 -16.74 -3.50
N ASP A 75 -1.12 -16.80 -3.53
CA ASP A 75 -0.35 -17.66 -2.65
C ASP A 75 -0.62 -17.13 -1.26
N MET A 76 -1.48 -17.85 -0.55
CA MET A 76 -1.88 -17.49 0.79
C MET A 76 -0.60 -17.41 1.60
N PRO A 77 -0.23 -16.23 2.14
CA PRO A 77 0.85 -16.18 3.10
C PRO A 77 0.51 -17.19 4.18
N GLU A 78 1.43 -18.10 4.52
CA GLU A 78 1.28 -18.98 5.70
C GLU A 78 1.04 -18.16 6.99
N HIS A 79 1.30 -16.85 6.93
CA HIS A 79 1.02 -15.85 7.96
C HIS A 79 -0.39 -15.26 7.95
N THR A 80 -1.28 -15.69 7.05
CA THR A 80 -2.67 -15.22 7.10
C THR A 80 -3.35 -15.76 8.37
N PRO A 81 -4.08 -14.91 9.12
CA PRO A 81 -4.85 -15.33 10.30
C PRO A 81 -6.07 -16.20 9.92
N ALA A 82 -6.17 -16.66 8.67
CA ALA A 82 -7.26 -17.45 8.17
C ALA A 82 -7.34 -18.78 8.93
N PRO A 83 -8.56 -19.25 9.26
CA PRO A 83 -8.78 -20.49 9.99
C PRO A 83 -8.47 -21.68 9.06
N THR A 84 -7.20 -22.05 8.94
CA THR A 84 -6.80 -23.28 8.28
C THR A 84 -7.08 -24.46 9.21
N PRO A 85 -7.49 -25.62 8.68
CA PRO A 85 -7.80 -26.80 9.49
C PRO A 85 -6.59 -27.27 10.33
N GLY A 86 -5.37 -27.09 9.82
CA GLY A 86 -4.13 -27.37 10.57
C GLY A 86 -3.96 -26.49 11.81
N ARG A 87 -4.33 -25.20 11.74
CA ARG A 87 -4.19 -24.27 12.88
C ARG A 87 -5.25 -24.50 13.96
N ALA A 88 -6.45 -24.95 13.59
CA ALA A 88 -7.53 -25.25 14.52
C ALA A 88 -7.21 -26.40 15.49
N ILE A 89 -6.38 -27.35 15.05
CA ILE A 89 -5.96 -28.51 15.87
C ILE A 89 -5.18 -28.04 17.10
N TYR A 90 -4.27 -27.07 16.96
CA TYR A 90 -3.51 -26.55 18.09
C TYR A 90 -4.40 -25.92 19.15
N GLY A 91 -5.39 -25.12 18.74
CA GLY A 91 -6.36 -24.52 19.65
C GLY A 91 -7.19 -25.59 20.39
N PHE A 92 -7.58 -26.65 19.69
CA PHE A 92 -8.34 -27.76 20.26
C PHE A 92 -7.53 -28.58 21.28
N VAL A 93 -6.27 -28.91 20.96
CA VAL A 93 -5.36 -29.62 21.87
C VAL A 93 -5.07 -28.75 23.10
N LEU A 94 -4.80 -27.46 22.88
CA LEU A 94 -4.54 -26.50 23.95
C LEU A 94 -5.76 -26.32 24.87
N PHE A 95 -6.97 -26.29 24.32
CA PHE A 95 -8.21 -26.21 25.09
C PHE A 95 -8.37 -27.41 26.03
N PHE A 96 -8.17 -28.63 25.54
CA PHE A 96 -8.24 -29.81 26.40
C PHE A 96 -7.12 -29.81 27.45
N LEU A 97 -5.90 -29.44 27.07
CA LEU A 97 -4.77 -29.36 27.99
C LEU A 97 -5.02 -28.35 29.12
N PHE A 98 -5.49 -27.14 28.81
CA PHE A 98 -5.84 -26.17 29.85
C PHE A 98 -6.98 -26.65 30.73
N LYS A 99 -7.99 -27.29 30.14
CA LYS A 99 -9.13 -27.82 30.89
C LYS A 99 -8.73 -28.93 31.85
N THR A 100 -7.88 -29.87 31.41
CA THR A 100 -7.38 -30.97 32.26
C THR A 100 -6.49 -30.45 33.38
N LEU A 101 -5.57 -29.53 33.07
CA LEU A 101 -4.72 -28.89 34.07
C LEU A 101 -5.53 -28.09 35.09
N PHE A 102 -6.58 -27.38 34.65
CA PHE A 102 -7.46 -26.64 35.56
C PHE A 102 -8.20 -27.57 36.52
N PHE A 103 -8.75 -28.69 36.03
CA PHE A 103 -9.38 -29.68 36.92
C PHE A 103 -8.39 -30.30 37.91
N LEU A 104 -7.19 -30.65 37.45
CA LEU A 104 -6.13 -31.16 38.32
C LEU A 104 -5.76 -30.13 39.40
N TYR A 105 -5.65 -28.86 39.02
CA TYR A 105 -5.34 -27.76 39.92
C TYR A 105 -6.42 -27.53 40.98
N VAL A 106 -7.70 -27.52 40.58
CA VAL A 106 -8.83 -27.39 41.52
C VAL A 106 -8.86 -28.59 42.47
N LEU A 107 -8.69 -29.81 41.95
CA LEU A 107 -8.64 -31.01 42.78
C LEU A 107 -7.49 -30.92 43.80
N TRP A 108 -6.30 -30.50 43.36
CA TRP A 108 -5.16 -30.28 44.24
C TRP A 108 -5.42 -29.20 45.31
N ALA A 109 -6.06 -28.09 44.95
CA ALA A 109 -6.34 -26.99 45.87
C ALA A 109 -7.32 -27.40 47.00
N PHE A 110 -8.40 -28.11 46.64
CA PHE A 110 -9.47 -28.45 47.59
C PHE A 110 -9.22 -29.73 48.39
N VAL A 111 -8.48 -30.71 47.87
CA VAL A 111 -8.20 -31.97 48.59
C VAL A 111 -7.24 -31.74 49.76
N PRO A 112 -7.56 -32.12 51.02
CA PRO A 112 -6.67 -31.96 52.18
C PRO A 112 -5.30 -32.62 52.02
N THR A 113 -4.26 -32.07 52.66
CA THR A 113 -2.88 -32.60 52.59
C THR A 113 -2.76 -34.02 53.15
N ASP A 114 -3.59 -34.38 54.13
CA ASP A 114 -3.60 -35.73 54.74
C ASP A 114 -3.90 -36.85 53.74
N TRP A 115 -4.62 -36.53 52.65
CA TRP A 115 -4.88 -37.47 51.57
C TRP A 115 -3.63 -37.69 50.71
N PHE A 116 -2.87 -36.62 50.45
CA PHE A 116 -1.62 -36.68 49.70
C PHE A 116 -0.51 -37.40 50.47
N ASP A 117 -0.46 -37.23 51.79
CA ASP A 117 0.51 -37.93 52.65
C ASP A 117 0.27 -39.44 52.65
N ARG A 118 -0.99 -39.89 52.64
CA ARG A 118 -1.34 -41.33 52.49
C ARG A 118 -0.98 -41.90 51.12
N LEU A 119 -0.97 -41.06 50.08
CA LEU A 119 -0.54 -41.41 48.73
C LEU A 119 0.99 -41.37 48.56
N GLY A 120 1.74 -40.99 49.60
CA GLY A 120 3.21 -40.91 49.57
C GLY A 120 3.77 -39.64 48.92
N LEU A 121 2.93 -38.60 48.73
CA LEU A 121 3.30 -37.34 48.08
C LEU A 121 3.64 -36.26 49.13
N THR A 122 4.80 -36.38 49.78
CA THR A 122 5.19 -35.54 50.92
C THR A 122 5.88 -34.22 50.58
N TYR A 123 6.22 -33.98 49.31
CA TYR A 123 7.01 -32.80 48.86
C TYR A 123 6.25 -31.89 47.88
N LEU A 124 4.92 -31.85 47.98
CA LEU A 124 4.08 -30.93 47.20
C LEU A 124 4.28 -29.48 47.67
N PRO A 125 4.18 -28.47 46.78
CA PRO A 125 4.21 -27.06 47.17
C PRO A 125 3.09 -26.72 48.14
N ASP A 126 3.30 -25.68 48.95
CA ASP A 126 2.30 -25.21 49.92
C ASP A 126 1.00 -24.79 49.22
N LYS A 127 -0.13 -25.07 49.85
CA LYS A 127 -1.47 -24.70 49.38
C LYS A 127 -1.66 -23.19 49.23
N TYR A 128 -0.84 -22.38 49.90
CA TYR A 128 -0.79 -20.93 49.67
C TYR A 128 -0.66 -20.58 48.17
N PHE A 129 0.08 -21.38 47.38
CA PHE A 129 0.23 -21.15 45.94
C PHE A 129 -1.09 -21.27 45.17
N ALA A 130 -2.09 -22.00 45.69
CA ALA A 130 -3.42 -22.07 45.09
C ALA A 130 -4.15 -20.72 45.13
N LEU A 131 -3.84 -19.83 46.07
CA LEU A 131 -4.41 -18.49 46.12
C LEU A 131 -3.48 -17.46 45.46
N PHE A 132 -2.17 -17.64 45.60
CA PHE A 132 -1.17 -16.73 45.04
C PHE A 132 -1.16 -16.71 43.50
N ILE A 133 -1.18 -17.87 42.84
CA ILE A 133 -1.15 -17.97 41.36
C ILE A 133 -2.29 -17.19 40.68
N PRO A 134 -3.58 -17.36 41.06
CA PRO A 134 -4.67 -16.64 40.41
C PRO A 134 -4.61 -15.13 40.69
N ILE A 135 -4.21 -14.72 41.90
CA ILE A 135 -4.02 -13.29 42.21
C ILE A 135 -2.88 -12.71 41.37
N LEU A 136 -1.76 -13.40 41.25
CA LEU A 136 -0.64 -12.98 40.41
C LEU A 136 -1.05 -12.86 38.94
N ALA A 137 -1.84 -13.82 38.43
CA ALA A 137 -2.37 -13.76 37.07
C ALA A 137 -3.30 -12.57 36.85
N LEU A 138 -4.20 -12.27 37.80
CA LEU A 138 -5.07 -11.10 37.74
C LEU A 138 -4.24 -9.79 37.77
N VAL A 139 -3.26 -9.69 38.67
CA VAL A 139 -2.37 -8.53 38.73
C VAL A 139 -1.59 -8.37 37.42
N ALA A 140 -1.03 -9.46 36.88
CA ALA A 140 -0.32 -9.44 35.60
C ALA A 140 -1.21 -9.00 34.44
N VAL A 141 -2.45 -9.50 34.36
CA VAL A 141 -3.41 -9.12 33.32
C VAL A 141 -3.80 -7.65 33.44
N THR A 142 -4.07 -7.16 34.66
CA THR A 142 -4.39 -5.73 34.87
C THR A 142 -3.22 -4.82 34.54
N LEU A 143 -1.99 -5.15 34.97
CA LEU A 143 -0.79 -4.43 34.58
C LEU A 143 -0.58 -4.45 33.08
N PHE A 144 -0.77 -5.61 32.44
CA PHE A 144 -0.60 -5.74 31.00
C PHE A 144 -1.62 -4.90 30.24
N ALA A 145 -2.91 -5.01 30.58
CA ALA A 145 -3.98 -4.34 29.86
C ALA A 145 -4.01 -2.82 30.07
N PHE A 146 -3.76 -2.35 31.29
CA PHE A 146 -3.89 -0.92 31.63
C PHE A 146 -2.58 -0.14 31.61
N LEU A 147 -1.44 -0.79 31.84
CA LEU A 147 -0.14 -0.13 31.79
C LEU A 147 0.65 -0.57 30.56
N ILE A 148 1.07 -1.83 30.48
CA ILE A 148 2.06 -2.27 29.48
C ILE A 148 1.55 -2.04 28.06
N TYR A 149 0.31 -2.43 27.77
CA TYR A 149 -0.25 -2.33 26.42
C TYR A 149 -0.40 -0.86 25.96
N PRO A 150 -1.01 0.06 26.74
CA PRO A 150 -1.01 1.48 26.39
C PRO A 150 0.38 2.10 26.32
N LEU A 151 1.30 1.77 27.25
CA LEU A 151 2.67 2.30 27.20
C LEU A 151 3.40 1.84 25.94
N LEU A 152 3.25 0.57 25.56
CA LEU A 152 3.84 0.04 24.33
C LEU A 152 3.21 0.69 23.10
N ALA A 153 1.89 0.85 23.08
CA ALA A 153 1.18 1.55 22.01
C ALA A 153 1.67 2.99 21.87
N LEU A 154 1.85 3.72 22.98
CA LEU A 154 2.41 5.08 23.00
C LEU A 154 3.86 5.10 22.53
N SER A 155 4.68 4.10 22.91
CA SER A 155 6.08 4.02 22.45
C SER A 155 6.21 3.74 20.94
N MET A 156 5.19 3.12 20.34
CA MET A 156 5.13 2.83 18.91
C MET A 156 4.45 3.95 18.10
N MET A 157 3.86 4.96 18.76
CA MET A 157 3.34 6.13 18.07
C MET A 157 4.48 7.06 17.63
N PRO A 158 4.35 7.73 16.47
CA PRO A 158 5.26 8.81 16.09
C PRO A 158 5.19 9.94 17.13
N ASP A 159 6.23 10.78 17.14
CA ASP A 159 6.30 11.92 18.05
C ASP A 159 5.04 12.81 17.95
N VAL A 160 4.58 13.36 19.08
CA VAL A 160 3.34 14.15 19.12
C VAL A 160 3.46 15.41 18.25
N ASP A 161 4.67 15.95 18.11
CA ASP A 161 4.94 17.10 17.23
C ASP A 161 5.19 16.69 15.77
N ASP A 162 5.22 15.38 15.47
CA ASP A 162 5.36 14.88 14.12
C ASP A 162 4.05 15.05 13.34
N ARG A 163 4.17 15.64 12.14
CA ARG A 163 3.05 16.15 11.35
C ARG A 163 2.17 15.05 10.76
N VAL A 164 2.68 13.81 10.73
CA VAL A 164 1.95 12.60 10.35
C VAL A 164 0.75 12.36 11.27
N THR A 165 0.76 12.89 12.50
CA THR A 165 -0.35 12.75 13.45
C THR A 165 -1.56 13.64 13.14
N ILE A 166 -1.36 14.77 12.42
CA ILE A 166 -2.41 15.78 12.15
C ILE A 166 -2.89 15.72 10.68
N ALA A 167 -1.98 15.47 9.74
CA ALA A 167 -2.27 15.54 8.31
C ALA A 167 -2.05 14.18 7.63
N ASP A 168 -3.00 13.81 6.77
CA ASP A 168 -2.95 12.61 5.94
C ASP A 168 -2.55 12.94 4.49
N GLY A 169 -2.33 11.91 3.67
CA GLY A 169 -2.00 12.09 2.24
C GLY A 169 -3.09 12.77 1.42
N SER A 170 -4.33 12.84 1.93
CA SER A 170 -5.44 13.53 1.28
C SER A 170 -5.63 14.98 1.75
N THR A 171 -4.83 15.45 2.69
CA THR A 171 -4.93 16.81 3.24
C THR A 171 -4.72 17.85 2.13
N ILE A 172 -5.70 18.76 1.99
CA ILE A 172 -5.68 19.83 0.97
C ILE A 172 -5.12 21.10 1.60
N VAL A 173 -3.89 21.47 1.24
CA VAL A 173 -3.28 22.75 1.63
C VAL A 173 -3.41 23.73 0.45
N ARG A 174 -4.03 24.89 0.69
CA ARG A 174 -4.14 25.97 -0.31
C ARG A 174 -2.95 26.90 -0.26
N CYS A 175 -2.56 27.42 -1.43
CA CYS A 175 -1.50 28.41 -1.55
C CYS A 175 -1.86 29.71 -0.82
N GLU A 176 -0.93 30.24 -0.02
CA GLU A 176 -1.12 31.50 0.74
C GLU A 176 -0.63 32.74 -0.02
N PHE A 177 -0.23 32.61 -1.29
CA PHE A 177 0.30 33.73 -2.06
C PHE A 177 -0.80 34.77 -2.36
N ARG A 178 -0.51 36.04 -2.02
CA ARG A 178 -1.38 37.19 -2.27
C ARG A 178 -0.78 38.09 -3.34
N PHE A 179 -1.57 38.34 -4.39
CA PHE A 179 -1.22 39.27 -5.45
C PHE A 179 -1.26 40.73 -4.93
N PRO A 180 -0.49 41.64 -5.54
CA PRO A 180 -0.50 43.07 -5.18
C PRO A 180 -1.86 43.75 -5.38
N ASP A 181 -2.74 43.19 -6.22
CA ASP A 181 -4.14 43.62 -6.39
C ASP A 181 -5.10 43.05 -5.32
N GLY A 182 -4.56 42.36 -4.32
CA GLY A 182 -5.32 41.83 -3.16
C GLY A 182 -5.96 40.45 -3.39
N GLN A 183 -5.87 39.89 -4.58
CA GLN A 183 -6.39 38.55 -4.92
C GLN A 183 -5.48 37.42 -4.38
N CYS A 184 -6.03 36.22 -4.18
CA CYS A 184 -5.31 35.06 -3.66
C CYS A 184 -5.22 33.92 -4.68
N CYS A 185 -4.12 33.18 -4.67
CA CYS A 185 -3.96 31.96 -5.48
C CYS A 185 -4.81 30.82 -4.92
N GLN A 186 -5.73 30.26 -5.71
CA GLN A 186 -6.63 29.19 -5.26
C GLN A 186 -6.10 27.76 -5.53
N GLN A 187 -4.84 27.63 -5.95
CA GLN A 187 -4.26 26.35 -6.35
C GLN A 187 -3.78 25.52 -5.15
N ARG A 188 -3.88 24.19 -5.24
CA ARG A 188 -3.37 23.24 -4.24
C ARG A 188 -1.84 23.21 -4.25
N VAL A 189 -1.23 22.99 -3.09
CA VAL A 189 0.19 22.63 -2.96
C VAL A 189 0.30 21.11 -3.03
N ASP A 190 0.99 20.57 -4.03
CA ASP A 190 1.04 19.12 -4.29
C ASP A 190 1.83 18.36 -3.21
N ASP A 191 2.95 18.92 -2.76
CA ASP A 191 3.80 18.30 -1.74
C ASP A 191 4.10 19.24 -0.56
N PRO A 192 3.11 19.69 0.23
CA PRO A 192 3.31 20.75 1.23
C PRO A 192 4.32 20.42 2.34
N PHE A 193 4.76 19.15 2.43
CA PHE A 193 5.39 18.60 3.63
C PHE A 193 6.80 18.02 3.43
N GLU A 194 7.32 17.86 2.21
CA GLU A 194 8.66 17.29 1.98
C GLU A 194 9.81 18.14 2.57
N SER A 195 9.63 19.46 2.71
CA SER A 195 10.68 20.37 3.17
C SER A 195 10.17 21.41 4.18
N GLY A 196 9.27 21.03 5.07
CA GLY A 196 8.81 21.93 6.13
C GLY A 196 7.85 23.03 5.68
N TRP A 197 6.93 23.40 6.58
CA TRP A 197 5.84 24.33 6.30
C TRP A 197 6.28 25.70 5.82
N ASN A 198 7.50 26.13 6.15
CA ASN A 198 8.06 27.40 5.69
C ASN A 198 8.64 27.34 4.27
N ALA A 199 9.03 26.15 3.77
CA ALA A 199 9.63 26.04 2.45
C ALA A 199 8.58 25.91 1.32
N LYS A 200 7.37 25.41 1.63
CA LYS A 200 6.32 25.15 0.63
C LYS A 200 4.97 25.81 0.96
N ARG A 201 4.96 27.01 1.58
CA ARG A 201 3.73 27.84 1.75
C ARG A 201 3.06 28.24 0.43
N HIS A 202 3.79 28.10 -0.66
CA HIS A 202 3.39 28.52 -1.99
C HIS A 202 3.39 27.31 -2.93
N CYS A 203 2.46 27.28 -3.88
CA CYS A 203 2.44 26.26 -4.93
C CYS A 203 3.74 26.33 -5.75
N VAL A 204 4.08 25.26 -6.49
CA VAL A 204 5.33 25.18 -7.29
C VAL A 204 5.52 26.42 -8.20
N LYS A 205 4.43 26.96 -8.75
CA LYS A 205 4.44 28.20 -9.57
C LYS A 205 4.92 29.45 -8.82
N HIS A 206 4.73 29.51 -7.49
CA HIS A 206 5.07 30.64 -6.62
C HIS A 206 6.17 30.29 -5.60
N SER A 207 6.66 29.05 -5.60
CA SER A 207 7.68 28.54 -4.67
C SER A 207 9.10 28.88 -5.10
N SER A 208 9.35 29.14 -6.38
CA SER A 208 10.70 29.40 -6.89
C SER A 208 11.05 30.89 -6.82
N ARG A 209 12.08 31.22 -6.03
CA ARG A 209 12.82 32.50 -6.14
C ARG A 209 13.94 32.45 -7.20
N HIS A 210 14.05 31.39 -8.00
CA HIS A 210 15.06 31.28 -9.04
C HIS A 210 14.46 31.37 -10.43
N ALA A 211 14.91 32.42 -11.14
CA ALA A 211 14.88 32.52 -12.58
C ALA A 211 15.54 31.29 -13.18
N GLU A 212 14.79 30.51 -13.97
CA GLU A 212 15.41 29.64 -14.96
C GLU A 212 14.67 29.80 -16.28
N THR A 213 15.38 30.45 -17.19
CA THR A 213 15.07 30.62 -18.59
C THR A 213 15.00 29.25 -19.25
N GLN A 214 13.80 28.69 -19.44
CA GLN A 214 13.60 27.64 -20.42
C GLN A 214 12.51 28.02 -21.41
N ARG A 215 12.99 28.52 -22.56
CA ARG A 215 12.28 28.42 -23.82
C ARG A 215 12.04 26.95 -24.13
N THR A 216 10.81 26.46 -23.94
CA THR A 216 10.27 25.43 -24.83
C THR A 216 8.81 25.75 -25.11
N VAL A 217 8.54 26.04 -26.38
CA VAL A 217 7.19 26.17 -26.93
C VAL A 217 6.64 24.76 -27.09
N ARG A 218 5.79 24.31 -26.16
CA ARG A 218 4.73 23.35 -26.47
C ARG A 218 3.50 23.68 -25.63
N VAL A 219 2.44 23.98 -26.36
CA VAL A 219 1.10 24.25 -25.88
C VAL A 219 0.55 23.02 -25.15
N ALA A 220 0.21 23.19 -23.87
CA ALA A 220 -0.87 22.45 -23.23
C ALA A 220 -1.40 23.22 -22.00
N ASN A 221 -2.65 23.68 -22.13
CA ASN A 221 -3.65 23.89 -21.08
C ASN A 221 -3.63 25.21 -20.27
N PHE A 222 -4.19 26.24 -20.92
CA PHE A 222 -5.00 27.37 -20.45
C PHE A 222 -4.90 27.87 -18.98
N CYS A 223 -4.52 29.16 -18.87
CA CYS A 223 -5.15 30.14 -17.97
C CYS A 223 -5.62 31.32 -18.84
N ASP A 224 -6.77 31.93 -18.52
CA ASP A 224 -7.36 33.09 -19.20
C ASP A 224 -6.52 34.37 -19.02
N CYS A 225 -5.38 34.43 -19.69
CA CYS A 225 -4.67 35.67 -19.98
C CYS A 225 -4.91 36.02 -21.45
N PRO A 226 -5.35 37.24 -21.79
CA PRO A 226 -5.67 37.60 -23.16
C PRO A 226 -4.38 37.92 -23.94
N TYR A 227 -3.70 36.86 -24.38
CA TYR A 227 -2.65 36.73 -25.41
C TYR A 227 -1.20 36.42 -24.96
N GLU A 228 -0.59 35.53 -25.74
CA GLU A 228 0.77 34.95 -25.66
C GLU A 228 1.87 35.97 -26.03
N GLY A 229 2.06 36.99 -25.18
CA GLY A 229 3.17 37.94 -25.30
C GLY A 229 3.87 38.18 -23.96
N GLN A 230 5.15 38.53 -23.98
CA GLN A 230 5.88 38.94 -22.78
C GLN A 230 5.26 40.20 -22.17
N CYS A 231 4.89 40.13 -20.89
CA CYS A 231 4.37 41.27 -20.14
C CYS A 231 5.46 42.32 -19.91
N LEU A 232 5.24 43.55 -20.37
CA LEU A 232 6.09 44.71 -20.06
C LEU A 232 5.79 45.23 -18.64
N LEU A 233 6.82 45.73 -17.95
CA LEU A 233 6.66 46.33 -16.62
C LEU A 233 5.96 47.70 -16.77
N ARG A 234 5.12 48.10 -15.80
CA ARG A 234 4.43 49.42 -15.79
C ARG A 234 5.38 50.63 -15.90
N LYS A 235 6.67 50.42 -15.62
CA LYS A 235 7.73 51.43 -15.66
C LYS A 235 8.47 51.49 -17.01
N ASP A 236 8.21 50.55 -17.91
CA ASP A 236 8.82 50.58 -19.23
C ASP A 236 8.27 51.75 -20.05
N PRO A 237 9.14 52.51 -20.73
CA PRO A 237 8.71 53.68 -21.50
C PRO A 237 7.77 53.32 -22.67
N GLU A 238 7.81 52.07 -23.15
CA GLU A 238 6.95 51.54 -24.22
C GLU A 238 5.61 50.94 -23.73
N TYR A 239 5.37 50.91 -22.41
CA TYR A 239 4.13 50.39 -21.83
C TYR A 239 2.89 51.20 -22.25
N LEU A 240 2.96 52.53 -22.20
CA LEU A 240 1.82 53.40 -22.49
C LEU A 240 1.49 53.56 -23.99
N PRO A 241 2.46 53.64 -24.92
CA PRO A 241 2.18 53.67 -26.37
C PRO A 241 1.50 52.40 -26.89
N SER A 242 1.90 51.21 -26.42
CA SER A 242 1.30 49.93 -26.84
C SER A 242 -0.12 49.71 -26.30
N LEU A 243 -0.45 50.32 -25.16
CA LEU A 243 -1.81 50.35 -24.62
C LEU A 243 -2.73 51.31 -25.39
N ARG A 244 -2.21 52.44 -25.89
CA ARG A 244 -2.99 53.43 -26.66
C ARG A 244 -3.23 53.05 -28.12
N SER A 245 -2.43 52.15 -28.69
CA SER A 245 -2.62 51.64 -30.06
C SER A 245 -3.70 50.57 -30.18
N LYS A 246 -4.38 50.22 -29.07
CA LYS A 246 -5.54 49.32 -29.10
C LYS A 246 -6.80 50.12 -29.39
N ASP A 247 -7.49 49.75 -30.45
CA ASP A 247 -8.79 50.33 -30.79
C ASP A 247 -9.75 50.11 -29.59
N PRO A 248 -10.37 51.18 -29.07
CA PRO A 248 -11.34 51.03 -27.99
C PRO A 248 -12.52 50.22 -28.51
N ILE A 249 -12.87 49.15 -27.79
CA ILE A 249 -14.12 48.43 -27.99
C ILE A 249 -15.23 49.42 -27.58
N PRO A 250 -16.17 49.78 -28.47
CA PRO A 250 -17.24 50.71 -28.12
C PRO A 250 -18.11 50.12 -27.00
N ALA A 251 -18.55 50.98 -26.09
CA ALA A 251 -19.46 50.58 -25.02
C ALA A 251 -20.83 50.23 -25.60
N VAL A 252 -21.54 49.30 -24.97
CA VAL A 252 -22.88 48.83 -25.38
C VAL A 252 -23.91 49.97 -25.50
N SER A 253 -23.66 51.11 -24.83
CA SER A 253 -24.48 52.34 -24.95
C SER A 253 -24.46 52.99 -26.34
N ASP A 254 -23.50 52.64 -27.19
CA ASP A 254 -23.28 53.27 -28.49
C ASP A 254 -23.90 52.47 -29.65
N LEU A 255 -24.60 51.36 -29.36
CA LEU A 255 -25.36 50.58 -30.34
C LEU A 255 -26.78 51.14 -30.45
N SER A 256 -27.10 51.79 -31.57
CA SER A 256 -28.47 52.25 -31.87
C SER A 256 -29.39 51.04 -32.10
N LEU A 257 -30.04 50.59 -31.03
CA LEU A 257 -31.22 49.73 -31.11
C LEU A 257 -32.45 50.64 -31.17
N SER A 258 -33.11 50.64 -32.33
CA SER A 258 -34.45 51.21 -32.54
C SER A 258 -35.50 50.54 -31.65
#